data_AF-A0A2V5KPH9-F1
#
_entry.id   AF-A0A2V5KPH9-F1
#
_cell.length_a   1.000
_cell.length_b   1.000
_cell.length_c   1.000
_cell.angle_alpha   90.00
_cell.angle_beta   90.00
_cell.angle_gamma   90.00
#
_symmetry.space_group_name_H-M   'P 1'
#
loop_
_entity.id
_entity.type
_entity.pdbx_description
1 polymer ?
#
loop_
_entity_poly.entity_id
_entity_poly.type
_entity_poly.pdbx_seq_one_letter_code
_entity_poly.pdbx_strand_id
1 'polypeptide(L)'
;MPSFRNSDSEGFGLTVERFVLTALWVISLSVCPAIPKRKRREAWIALLACQAMTWVSTMLHVWFGLLKFPVREFPKATDLNFTTEFFFYPFLCALYVISEPKGSGWVRFGHLAVWLTVVSVIDQAIVSFTDLIRYEHYAWYWTWITFGLLFAVTNAYVRMFFRPAALQSERRSPP
;
A
#
# COMPACT_ATOMS: atom_id res chain seq x y z
N MET A 1 38.68 27.33 1.06
CA MET A 1 38.40 26.51 -0.16
C MET A 1 37.05 25.85 0.03
N PRO A 2 36.00 26.20 -0.73
CA PRO A 2 34.69 25.57 -0.62
C PRO A 2 34.63 24.31 -1.49
N SER A 3 34.10 23.25 -0.90
CA SER A 3 33.92 21.91 -1.47
C SER A 3 32.84 21.89 -2.55
N PHE A 4 33.25 21.95 -3.83
CA PHE A 4 32.44 21.65 -5.01
C PHE A 4 32.26 20.12 -5.17
N ARG A 5 31.47 19.48 -4.31
CA ARG A 5 31.19 18.04 -4.45
C ARG A 5 29.86 17.61 -3.86
N ASN A 6 28.73 18.21 -4.27
CA ASN A 6 27.38 17.72 -3.89
C ASN A 6 26.25 18.09 -4.87
N SER A 7 26.49 18.67 -6.05
CA SER A 7 25.40 19.02 -7.00
C SER A 7 24.93 17.84 -7.86
N ASP A 8 25.84 16.91 -8.18
CA ASP A 8 25.57 15.90 -9.21
C ASP A 8 24.85 14.67 -8.63
N SER A 9 24.99 14.42 -7.32
CA SER A 9 24.27 13.38 -6.58
C SER A 9 22.81 13.76 -6.29
N GLU A 10 22.51 15.04 -6.06
CA GLU A 10 21.14 15.50 -5.81
C GLU A 10 20.28 15.48 -7.09
N GLY A 11 20.88 15.82 -8.25
CA GLY A 11 20.20 15.74 -9.54
C GLY A 11 19.88 14.30 -9.99
N PHE A 12 20.75 13.34 -9.66
CA PHE A 12 20.53 11.93 -9.96
C PHE A 12 19.42 11.33 -9.07
N GLY A 13 19.42 11.63 -7.76
CA GLY A 13 18.37 11.20 -6.83
C GLY A 13 16.97 11.62 -7.27
N LEU A 14 16.80 12.91 -7.57
CA LEU A 14 15.54 13.47 -8.07
C LEU A 14 15.02 12.79 -9.34
N THR A 15 15.92 12.27 -10.19
CA THR A 15 15.54 11.62 -11.45
C THR A 15 15.09 10.18 -11.23
N VAL A 16 15.80 9.42 -10.39
CA VAL A 16 15.45 8.02 -10.06
C VAL A 16 14.15 7.97 -9.27
N GLU A 17 13.96 8.86 -8.29
CA GLU A 17 12.73 8.96 -7.49
C GLU A 17 11.52 9.25 -8.39
N ARG A 18 11.63 10.24 -9.29
CA ARG A 18 10.58 10.57 -10.26
C ARG A 18 10.29 9.41 -11.20
N PHE A 19 11.32 8.66 -11.62
CA PHE A 19 11.14 7.48 -12.44
C PHE A 19 10.36 6.38 -11.70
N VAL A 20 10.73 6.09 -10.45
CA VAL A 20 10.01 5.12 -9.60
C VAL A 20 8.55 5.55 -9.39
N LEU A 21 8.30 6.81 -9.09
CA LEU A 21 6.95 7.34 -8.93
C LEU A 21 6.12 7.21 -10.21
N THR A 22 6.71 7.57 -11.36
CA THR A 22 6.04 7.43 -12.65
C THR A 22 5.74 5.96 -12.96
N ALA A 23 6.67 5.05 -12.66
CA ALA A 23 6.46 3.62 -12.83
C ALA A 23 5.32 3.09 -11.94
N LEU A 24 5.24 3.50 -10.67
CA LEU A 24 4.16 3.11 -9.75
C LEU A 24 2.80 3.61 -10.25
N TRP A 25 2.75 4.82 -10.80
CA TRP A 25 1.54 5.37 -11.42
C TRP A 25 1.13 4.59 -12.66
N VAL A 26 2.07 4.30 -13.56
CA VAL A 26 1.83 3.52 -14.78
C VAL A 26 1.33 2.12 -14.44
N ILE A 27 1.95 1.44 -13.47
CA ILE A 27 1.52 0.12 -12.99
C ILE A 27 0.10 0.21 -12.42
N SER A 28 -0.16 1.14 -11.51
CA SER A 28 -1.48 1.30 -10.88
C SER A 28 -2.58 1.59 -11.93
N LEU A 29 -2.30 2.47 -12.89
CA LEU A 29 -3.24 2.84 -13.95
C LEU A 29 -3.46 1.68 -14.93
N SER A 30 -2.42 0.90 -15.22
CA SER A 30 -2.52 -0.28 -16.10
C SER A 30 -3.36 -1.41 -15.50
N VAL A 31 -3.42 -1.51 -14.17
CA VAL A 31 -4.21 -2.53 -13.45
C VAL A 31 -5.68 -2.09 -13.26
N CYS A 32 -5.97 -0.78 -13.25
CA CYS A 32 -7.34 -0.25 -13.16
C CYS A 32 -8.35 -0.84 -14.17
N PRO A 33 -8.03 -1.06 -15.47
CA PRO A 33 -8.94 -1.71 -16.42
C PRO A 33 -9.13 -3.22 -16.17
N ALA A 34 -8.19 -3.89 -15.50
CA ALA A 34 -8.29 -5.32 -15.19
C ALA A 34 -9.31 -5.61 -14.08
N ILE A 35 -9.77 -4.60 -13.34
CA ILE A 35 -10.76 -4.75 -12.26
C ILE A 35 -12.17 -4.95 -12.86
N PRO A 36 -12.82 -6.11 -12.63
CA PRO A 36 -14.16 -6.37 -13.16
C PRO A 36 -15.17 -5.34 -12.68
N LYS A 37 -16.01 -4.80 -13.59
CA LYS A 37 -17.01 -3.75 -13.27
C LYS A 37 -17.91 -4.11 -12.07
N ARG A 38 -18.23 -5.40 -11.90
CA ARG A 38 -19.06 -5.92 -10.80
C ARG A 38 -18.40 -5.79 -9.42
N LYS A 39 -17.06 -5.86 -9.34
CA LYS A 39 -16.29 -5.77 -8.09
C LYS A 39 -15.70 -4.37 -7.83
N ARG A 40 -15.94 -3.40 -8.73
CA ARG A 40 -15.40 -2.02 -8.57
C ARG A 40 -15.84 -1.34 -7.27
N ARG A 41 -17.09 -1.54 -6.82
CA ARG A 41 -17.54 -0.97 -5.54
C ARG A 41 -16.76 -1.54 -4.36
N GLU A 42 -16.54 -2.85 -4.33
CA GLU A 42 -15.72 -3.52 -3.31
C GLU A 42 -14.29 -2.99 -3.36
N ALA A 43 -13.72 -2.82 -4.56
CA ALA A 43 -12.40 -2.25 -4.80
C ALA A 43 -12.23 -0.85 -4.19
N TRP A 44 -13.15 0.06 -4.49
CA TRP A 44 -13.07 1.45 -4.02
C TRP A 44 -13.24 1.55 -2.50
N ILE A 45 -14.13 0.75 -1.91
CA ILE A 45 -14.29 0.72 -0.45
C ILE A 45 -13.06 0.13 0.22
N ALA A 46 -12.49 -0.95 -0.33
CA ALA A 46 -11.24 -1.52 0.16
C ALA A 46 -10.08 -0.52 0.07
N LEU A 47 -9.97 0.19 -1.04
CA LEU A 47 -8.94 1.21 -1.26
C LEU A 47 -9.07 2.34 -0.24
N LEU A 48 -10.27 2.92 -0.07
CA LEU A 48 -10.51 4.01 0.89
C LEU A 48 -10.30 3.56 2.33
N ALA A 49 -10.77 2.37 2.70
CA ALA A 49 -10.57 1.81 4.03
C ALA A 49 -9.08 1.57 4.31
N CYS A 50 -8.37 0.94 3.37
CA CYS A 50 -6.94 0.71 3.51
C CYS A 50 -6.18 2.03 3.60
N GLN A 51 -6.48 3.00 2.73
CA GLN A 51 -5.85 4.32 2.73
C GLN A 51 -5.98 5.03 4.09
N ALA A 52 -7.19 5.02 4.69
CA ALA A 52 -7.40 5.59 6.01
C ALA A 52 -6.59 4.86 7.09
N MET A 53 -6.52 3.53 7.02
CA MET A 53 -5.74 2.72 7.97
C MET A 53 -4.23 2.91 7.81
N THR A 54 -3.73 2.98 6.58
CA THR A 54 -2.31 3.24 6.29
C THR A 54 -1.93 4.57 6.92
N TRP A 55 -2.76 5.61 6.76
CA TRP A 55 -2.48 6.92 7.34
C TRP A 55 -2.31 6.90 8.86
N VAL A 56 -3.21 6.22 9.58
CA VAL A 56 -3.10 6.04 11.03
C VAL A 56 -1.83 5.26 11.39
N SER A 57 -1.53 4.19 10.65
CA SER A 57 -0.33 3.38 10.87
C SER A 57 0.96 4.18 10.65
N THR A 58 1.03 4.96 9.57
CA THR A 58 2.23 5.70 9.22
C THR A 58 2.44 6.88 10.16
N MET A 59 1.36 7.55 10.60
CA MET A 59 1.43 8.54 11.69
C MET A 59 1.97 7.93 12.98
N LEU A 60 1.50 6.73 13.34
CA LEU A 60 1.98 6.02 14.52
C LEU A 60 3.48 5.69 14.41
N HIS A 61 3.92 5.20 13.26
CA HIS A 61 5.33 4.87 13.01
C HIS A 61 6.24 6.10 13.06
N VAL A 62 5.80 7.23 12.50
CA VAL A 62 6.53 8.51 12.57
C VAL A 62 6.61 8.99 14.01
N TRP A 63 5.51 8.89 14.76
CA TRP A 63 5.46 9.32 16.16
C TRP A 63 6.40 8.51 17.06
N PHE A 64 6.52 7.21 16.83
CA PHE A 64 7.49 6.36 17.51
C PHE A 64 8.93 6.51 16.99
N GLY A 65 9.17 7.36 15.97
CA GLY A 65 10.49 7.54 15.36
C GLY A 65 10.99 6.34 14.57
N LEU A 66 10.10 5.42 14.18
CA LEU A 66 10.49 4.19 13.46
C LEU A 66 10.77 4.46 11.98
N LEU A 67 10.21 5.56 11.44
CA LEU A 67 10.22 5.91 10.03
C LEU A 67 10.67 7.37 9.86
N LYS A 68 11.69 7.59 9.02
CA LYS A 68 12.11 8.94 8.60
C LYS A 68 12.06 9.06 7.08
N PHE A 69 11.54 10.17 6.58
CA PHE A 69 11.47 10.49 5.16
C PHE A 69 12.49 11.61 4.84
N PRO A 70 13.71 11.28 4.37
CA PRO A 70 14.74 12.29 4.14
C PRO A 70 14.52 13.07 2.83
N VAL A 71 14.00 12.42 1.78
CA VAL A 71 13.55 13.09 0.54
C VAL A 71 12.03 13.22 0.57
N ARG A 72 11.51 14.44 0.37
CA ARG A 72 10.09 14.78 0.59
C ARG A 72 9.46 15.33 -0.68
N GLU A 73 8.41 14.67 -1.18
CA GLU A 73 7.67 15.16 -2.37
C GLU A 73 6.98 16.52 -2.11
N PHE A 74 6.53 16.76 -0.87
CA PHE A 74 5.91 18.02 -0.47
C PHE A 74 6.47 18.56 0.86
N PRO A 75 7.64 19.22 0.85
CA PRO A 75 8.28 19.73 2.08
C PRO A 75 7.43 20.74 2.86
N LYS A 76 6.42 21.35 2.21
CA LYS A 76 5.56 22.39 2.77
C LYS A 76 4.15 21.93 3.18
N ALA A 77 3.70 20.74 2.78
CA ALA A 77 2.30 20.33 2.97
C ALA A 77 2.14 19.00 3.72
N THR A 78 3.09 18.06 3.62
CA THR A 78 2.99 16.77 4.31
C THR A 78 4.37 16.13 4.45
N ASP A 79 4.75 15.70 5.66
CA ASP A 79 6.06 15.07 5.94
C ASP A 79 6.17 13.60 5.45
N LEU A 80 5.34 13.18 4.48
CA LEU A 80 5.22 11.79 4.03
C LEU A 80 5.24 11.69 2.49
N ASN A 81 5.76 10.56 1.98
CA ASN A 81 5.66 10.20 0.56
C ASN A 81 4.23 9.83 0.21
N PHE A 82 3.47 10.84 -0.19
CA PHE A 82 2.06 10.71 -0.47
C PHE A 82 1.80 9.62 -1.52
N THR A 83 2.58 9.56 -2.58
CA THR A 83 2.30 8.66 -3.70
C THR A 83 2.42 7.16 -3.33
N THR A 84 3.45 6.76 -2.59
CA THR A 84 3.62 5.37 -2.17
C THR A 84 2.65 4.99 -1.06
N GLU A 85 2.58 5.80 0.00
CA GLU A 85 1.77 5.54 1.21
C GLU A 85 0.26 5.67 0.95
N PHE A 86 -0.18 6.68 0.18
CA PHE A 86 -1.61 6.95 -0.05
C PHE A 86 -2.18 6.26 -1.28
N PHE A 87 -1.36 5.99 -2.31
CA PHE A 87 -1.87 5.47 -3.56
C PHE A 87 -1.46 4.02 -3.77
N PHE A 88 -0.17 3.71 -3.65
CA PHE A 88 0.33 2.40 -4.05
C PHE A 88 -0.06 1.27 -3.09
N TYR A 89 0.25 1.37 -1.79
CA TYR A 89 -0.09 0.29 -0.84
C TYR A 89 -1.61 0.08 -0.69
N PRO A 90 -2.45 1.13 -0.61
CA PRO A 90 -3.91 0.96 -0.57
C PRO A 90 -4.48 0.34 -1.85
N PHE A 91 -3.87 0.65 -3.00
CA PHE A 91 -4.25 0.03 -4.28
C PHE A 91 -3.91 -1.47 -4.33
N LEU A 92 -2.72 -1.86 -3.87
CA LEU A 92 -2.35 -3.27 -3.75
C LEU A 92 -3.26 -4.03 -2.78
N CYS A 93 -3.62 -3.41 -1.66
CA CYS A 93 -4.58 -3.99 -0.71
C CYS A 93 -5.96 -4.19 -1.35
N ALA A 94 -6.47 -3.20 -2.09
CA ALA A 94 -7.72 -3.33 -2.80
C ALA A 94 -7.68 -4.48 -3.83
N LEU A 95 -6.57 -4.62 -4.57
CA LEU A 95 -6.39 -5.71 -5.52
C LEU A 95 -6.37 -7.08 -4.82
N TYR A 96 -5.70 -7.19 -3.67
CA TYR A 96 -5.71 -8.38 -2.83
C TYR A 96 -7.15 -8.74 -2.40
N VAL A 97 -7.93 -7.78 -1.90
CA VAL A 97 -9.32 -8.01 -1.45
C VAL A 97 -10.22 -8.50 -2.59
N ILE A 98 -10.07 -7.96 -3.80
CA ILE A 98 -10.87 -8.34 -4.98
C ILE A 98 -10.48 -9.72 -5.52
N SER A 99 -9.18 -10.01 -5.51
CA SER A 99 -8.60 -11.27 -5.99
C SER A 99 -8.73 -12.40 -4.98
N GLU A 100 -9.18 -12.10 -3.76
CA GLU A 100 -9.27 -13.09 -2.70
C GLU A 100 -10.17 -14.28 -3.09
N PRO A 101 -9.64 -15.50 -3.07
CA PRO A 101 -10.43 -16.68 -3.40
C PRO A 101 -11.48 -16.98 -2.30
N LYS A 102 -12.67 -17.39 -2.73
CA LYS A 102 -13.77 -17.85 -1.84
C LYS A 102 -13.52 -19.25 -1.21
N GLY A 103 -12.26 -19.62 -0.99
CA GLY A 103 -11.86 -20.92 -0.47
C GLY A 103 -11.76 -20.99 1.06
N SER A 104 -11.24 -22.12 1.55
CA SER A 104 -10.94 -22.36 2.97
C SER A 104 -9.98 -21.31 3.55
N GLY A 105 -10.06 -21.05 4.86
CA GLY A 105 -9.24 -20.06 5.57
C GLY A 105 -7.73 -20.22 5.34
N TRP A 106 -7.27 -21.46 5.16
CA TRP A 106 -5.87 -21.77 4.85
C TRP A 106 -5.42 -21.29 3.47
N VAL A 107 -6.26 -21.42 2.44
CA VAL A 107 -5.96 -20.94 1.08
C VAL A 107 -5.89 -19.41 1.07
N ARG A 108 -6.72 -18.76 1.88
CA ARG A 108 -6.69 -17.29 2.06
C ARG A 108 -5.44 -16.83 2.78
N PHE A 109 -5.03 -17.55 3.84
CA PHE A 109 -3.78 -17.25 4.53
C PHE A 109 -2.57 -17.42 3.61
N GLY A 110 -2.53 -18.49 2.80
CA GLY A 110 -1.50 -18.67 1.78
C GLY A 110 -1.48 -17.54 0.75
N HIS A 111 -2.65 -17.13 0.24
CA HIS A 111 -2.77 -16.01 -0.69
C HIS A 111 -2.31 -14.68 -0.05
N LEU A 112 -2.68 -14.43 1.21
CA LEU A 112 -2.21 -13.27 1.97
C LEU A 112 -0.69 -13.30 2.11
N ALA A 113 -0.10 -14.43 2.53
CA ALA A 113 1.34 -14.55 2.73
C ALA A 113 2.13 -14.28 1.43
N VAL A 114 1.63 -14.77 0.28
CA VAL A 114 2.21 -14.49 -1.04
C VAL A 114 2.11 -13.00 -1.38
N TRP A 115 0.95 -12.39 -1.17
CA TRP A 115 0.78 -10.95 -1.40
C TRP A 115 1.66 -10.09 -0.50
N LEU A 116 1.79 -10.46 0.77
CA LEU A 116 2.67 -9.78 1.72
C LEU A 116 4.14 -9.91 1.33
N THR A 117 4.58 -11.08 0.87
CA THR A 117 5.96 -11.23 0.37
C THR A 117 6.20 -10.36 -0.86
N VAL A 118 5.27 -10.31 -1.83
CA VAL A 118 5.40 -9.43 -3.00
C VAL A 118 5.46 -7.95 -2.59
N VAL A 119 4.55 -7.50 -1.74
CA VAL A 119 4.52 -6.11 -1.25
C VAL A 119 5.81 -5.77 -0.51
N SER A 120 6.26 -6.63 0.40
CA SER A 120 7.51 -6.39 1.15
C SER A 120 8.75 -6.42 0.26
N VAL A 121 8.79 -7.23 -0.80
CA VAL A 121 9.92 -7.20 -1.75
C VAL A 121 9.93 -5.89 -2.53
N ILE A 122 8.76 -5.41 -2.98
CA ILE A 122 8.65 -4.12 -3.67
C ILE A 122 9.07 -2.98 -2.72
N ASP A 123 8.60 -3.01 -1.48
CA ASP A 123 8.96 -2.06 -0.44
C ASP A 123 10.48 -2.02 -0.19
N GLN A 124 11.11 -3.19 0.01
CA GLN A 124 12.56 -3.30 0.18
C GLN A 124 13.33 -2.82 -1.05
N ALA A 125 12.82 -3.07 -2.26
CA ALA A 125 13.40 -2.53 -3.47
C ALA A 125 13.32 -0.99 -3.47
N ILE A 126 12.18 -0.40 -3.13
CA ILE A 126 12.03 1.06 -3.02
C ILE A 126 13.04 1.62 -2.02
N VAL A 127 13.13 1.04 -0.82
CA VAL A 127 14.10 1.47 0.22
C VAL A 127 15.56 1.36 -0.25
N SER A 128 15.88 0.31 -1.00
CA SER A 128 17.25 0.06 -1.47
C SER A 128 17.65 0.95 -2.65
N PHE A 129 16.70 1.26 -3.53
CA PHE A 129 16.95 2.04 -4.75
C PHE A 129 16.68 3.54 -4.56
N THR A 130 15.99 3.94 -3.50
CA THR A 130 15.60 5.33 -3.28
C THR A 130 15.77 5.75 -1.83
N ASP A 131 16.25 6.98 -1.62
CA ASP A 131 16.26 7.63 -0.30
C ASP A 131 14.86 8.22 0.04
N LEU A 132 13.79 7.73 -0.58
CA LEU A 132 12.42 8.13 -0.27
C LEU A 132 12.06 7.76 1.18
N ILE A 133 12.48 6.59 1.67
CA ILE A 133 12.16 6.08 3.00
C ILE A 133 13.43 5.57 3.68
N ARG A 134 13.76 6.09 4.87
CA ARG A 134 14.82 5.54 5.72
C ARG A 134 14.24 4.94 6.99
N TYR A 135 14.53 3.66 7.17
CA TYR A 135 14.26 2.90 8.38
C TYR A 135 15.49 2.98 9.29
N GLU A 136 15.39 3.63 10.46
CA GLU A 136 16.54 3.81 11.38
C GLU A 136 16.74 2.63 12.35
N HIS A 137 15.65 2.01 12.81
CA HIS A 137 15.64 0.93 13.81
C HIS A 137 14.59 -0.15 13.49
N TYR A 138 14.43 -0.44 12.20
CA TYR A 138 13.34 -1.28 11.73
C TYR A 138 13.87 -2.59 11.16
N ALA A 139 13.44 -3.71 11.73
CA ALA A 139 13.71 -5.02 11.16
C ALA A 139 12.69 -5.33 10.06
N TRP A 140 13.12 -6.00 8.98
CA TRP A 140 12.30 -6.32 7.82
C TRP A 140 10.99 -7.07 8.15
N TYR A 141 10.96 -7.83 9.25
CA TYR A 141 9.77 -8.54 9.68
C TYR A 141 8.67 -7.61 10.23
N TRP A 142 9.03 -6.43 10.75
CA TRP A 142 8.03 -5.45 11.20
C TRP A 142 7.21 -4.91 10.04
N THR A 143 7.82 -4.71 8.88
CA THR A 143 7.10 -4.28 7.68
C THR A 143 6.14 -5.37 7.22
N TRP A 144 6.59 -6.62 7.27
CA TRP A 144 5.77 -7.78 6.95
C TRP A 144 4.56 -7.93 7.89
N ILE A 145 4.76 -7.76 9.20
CA ILE A 145 3.69 -7.81 10.21
C ILE A 145 2.73 -6.64 10.03
N THR A 146 3.22 -5.42 9.85
CA THR A 146 2.36 -4.24 9.72
C THR A 146 1.50 -4.32 8.47
N PHE A 147 2.09 -4.61 7.31
CA PHE A 147 1.30 -4.81 6.09
C PHE A 147 0.34 -6.00 6.23
N GLY A 148 0.76 -7.07 6.90
CA GLY A 148 -0.08 -8.23 7.20
C GLY A 148 -1.32 -7.87 7.99
N LEU A 149 -1.13 -7.14 9.09
CA LEU A 149 -2.20 -6.65 9.93
C LEU A 149 -3.13 -5.71 9.14
N LEU A 150 -2.56 -4.77 8.39
CA LEU A 150 -3.30 -3.79 7.61
C LEU A 150 -4.21 -4.44 6.57
N PHE A 151 -3.66 -5.39 5.81
CA PHE A 151 -4.39 -6.13 4.77
C PHE A 151 -5.44 -7.05 5.39
N ALA A 152 -5.11 -7.72 6.50
CA ALA A 152 -6.04 -8.59 7.20
C ALA A 152 -7.24 -7.81 7.77
N VAL A 153 -6.99 -6.68 8.43
CA VAL A 153 -8.04 -5.83 9.01
C VAL A 153 -8.88 -5.17 7.92
N THR A 154 -8.25 -4.65 6.86
CA THR A 154 -8.99 -4.08 5.71
C THR A 154 -9.91 -5.14 5.09
N ASN A 155 -9.40 -6.34 4.86
CA ASN A 155 -10.20 -7.44 4.30
C ASN A 155 -11.35 -7.84 5.25
N ALA A 156 -11.09 -7.93 6.56
CA ALA A 156 -12.13 -8.19 7.55
C ALA A 156 -13.20 -7.09 7.55
N TYR A 157 -12.81 -5.82 7.45
CA TYR A 157 -13.71 -4.67 7.39
C TYR A 157 -14.59 -4.71 6.14
N VAL A 158 -14.00 -4.89 4.95
CA VAL A 158 -14.76 -4.98 3.68
C VAL A 158 -15.74 -6.15 3.73
N ARG A 159 -15.31 -7.31 4.21
CA ARG A 159 -16.20 -8.46 4.38
C ARG A 159 -17.34 -8.18 5.33
N MET A 160 -17.07 -7.55 6.47
CA MET A 160 -18.10 -7.16 7.44
C MET A 160 -19.09 -6.18 6.81
N PHE A 161 -18.61 -5.22 6.02
CA PHE A 161 -19.43 -4.21 5.36
C PHE A 161 -20.36 -4.81 4.29
N PHE A 162 -19.88 -5.78 3.50
CA PHE A 162 -20.66 -6.43 2.45
C PHE A 162 -21.45 -7.67 2.90
N ARG A 163 -21.18 -8.21 4.10
CA ARG A 163 -21.90 -9.37 4.67
C ARG A 163 -23.43 -9.18 4.72
N PRO A 164 -23.96 -8.04 5.19
CA PRO A 164 -25.41 -7.80 5.25
C PRO A 164 -26.05 -7.68 3.86
N ALA A 165 -25.33 -7.08 2.90
CA ALA A 165 -25.81 -6.90 1.53
C ALA A 165 -25.97 -8.23 0.77
N ALA A 166 -25.08 -9.20 1.01
CA ALA A 166 -25.19 -10.55 0.45
C ALA A 166 -26.42 -11.30 1.01
N LEU A 167 -26.63 -11.25 2.32
CA LEU A 167 -27.78 -11.89 3.00
C LEU A 167 -29.13 -11.30 2.55
N GLN A 168 -29.18 -10.01 2.23
CA GLN A 168 -30.40 -9.36 1.72
C GLN A 168 -30.73 -9.74 0.26
N SER A 169 -29.73 -10.04 -0.57
CA SER A 169 -29.96 -10.49 -1.95
C SER A 169 -30.54 -11.90 -2.02
N GLU A 170 -30.11 -12.77 -1.11
CA GLU A 170 -30.60 -14.15 -1.01
C GLU A 170 -32.04 -14.18 -0.46
N ARG A 171 -32.38 -13.29 0.46
CA ARG A 171 -33.74 -13.13 1.00
C ARG A 171 -34.77 -12.55 0.01
N ARG A 172 -34.32 -11.96 -1.12
CA ARG A 172 -35.18 -11.38 -2.16
C ARG A 172 -35.43 -12.29 -3.36
N SER A 173 -34.88 -13.51 -3.35
CA SER A 173 -35.18 -14.52 -4.36
C SER A 173 -36.32 -15.39 -3.84
N PRO A 174 -37.59 -15.17 -4.24
CA PRO A 174 -38.65 -16.10 -3.88
C PRO A 174 -38.42 -17.46 -4.56
N PRO A 175 -38.86 -18.56 -3.92
CA PRO A 175 -38.84 -19.90 -4.51
C PRO A 175 -39.74 -20.01 -5.75
#